data_AF-A0A1B6IF56-F1
#
_entry.id   AF-A0A1B6IF56-F1
#
_cell.length_a   1.000
_cell.length_b   1.000
_cell.length_c   1.000
_cell.angle_alpha   90.00
_cell.angle_beta   90.00
_cell.angle_gamma   90.00
#
_symmetry.space_group_name_H-M   'P 1'
#
loop_
_entity.id
_entity.type
_entity.pdbx_description
1 polymer ?
#
loop_
_entity_poly.entity_id
_entity_poly.type
_entity_poly.pdbx_seq_one_letter_code
_entity_poly.pdbx_strand_id
1 'polypeptide(L)'
;MKIKVPDDDILFEGPLSEPQTKEDEVTFQEEIRNILKLSKIPSKFIAEYKGDGDDLKFNLQVLTNFTQLCREEIFVRHVKAVETIESKVDELQCQLMCQQKQLLDQEQSREQLKETINRLEAARKLAQNKHIELSERLKETLENLQQQCKTKTLAERKMAQDLKNYENKAKNLNVCLVETSSKMNYYTTQVKVQTAIVERKMKPLYLDKDRAVFMKANLNNMRQHIEELVHRVKNLQMQTSGLSENE
;
A
#
# COMPACT_ATOMS: atom_id res chain seq x y z
N MET A 1 -3.75 22.41 29.05
CA MET A 1 -3.32 22.68 27.67
C MET A 1 -3.69 21.48 26.82
N LYS A 2 -4.51 21.68 25.78
CA LYS A 2 -4.97 20.61 24.90
C LYS A 2 -3.84 20.22 23.95
N ILE A 3 -3.40 18.97 24.02
CA ILE A 3 -2.43 18.40 23.07
C ILE A 3 -3.22 18.05 21.82
N LYS A 4 -2.99 18.80 20.74
CA LYS A 4 -3.45 18.47 19.39
C LYS A 4 -2.46 17.45 18.83
N VAL A 5 -2.92 16.22 18.65
CA VAL A 5 -2.22 15.22 17.83
C VAL A 5 -2.47 15.62 16.36
N PRO A 6 -1.45 15.76 15.51
CA PRO A 6 -1.65 15.91 14.07
C PRO A 6 -2.01 14.54 13.48
N ASP A 7 -3.12 14.49 12.77
CA ASP A 7 -3.44 13.38 11.87
C ASP A 7 -2.48 13.45 10.69
N ASP A 8 -1.47 12.59 10.68
CA ASP A 8 -0.58 12.38 9.53
C ASP A 8 -1.30 11.47 8.51
N ASP A 9 -2.30 12.01 7.83
CA ASP A 9 -2.74 11.51 6.52
C ASP A 9 -1.80 12.08 5.45
N ILE A 10 -0.56 11.61 5.43
CA ILE A 10 0.31 11.76 4.25
C ILE A 10 -0.06 10.64 3.30
N LEU A 11 -1.12 10.87 2.53
CA LEU A 11 -1.38 10.15 1.28
C LEU A 11 -0.23 10.46 0.33
N PHE A 12 0.78 9.59 0.34
CA PHE A 12 1.83 9.55 -0.67
C PHE A 12 1.20 9.00 -1.95
N GLU A 13 0.49 9.86 -2.69
CA GLU A 13 0.22 9.64 -4.11
C GLU A 13 1.57 9.78 -4.84
N GLY A 14 2.35 8.70 -4.85
CA GLY A 14 3.39 8.53 -5.85
C GLY A 14 2.73 8.56 -7.23
N PRO A 15 3.42 9.03 -8.28
CA PRO A 15 2.86 8.98 -9.61
C PRO A 15 2.59 7.52 -9.94
N LEU A 16 1.31 7.16 -10.02
CA LEU A 16 0.90 5.98 -10.75
C LEU A 16 1.35 6.23 -12.18
N SER A 17 2.49 5.63 -12.55
CA SER A 17 2.74 5.29 -13.93
C SER A 17 1.73 4.21 -14.30
N GLU A 18 0.49 4.62 -14.56
CA GLU A 18 -0.44 3.81 -15.32
C GLU A 18 0.23 3.49 -16.66
N PRO A 19 0.31 2.21 -17.05
CA PRO A 19 0.77 1.86 -18.38
C PRO A 19 -0.26 2.41 -19.35
N GLN A 20 0.09 3.50 -20.04
CA GLN A 20 -0.73 4.07 -21.08
C GLN A 20 -1.05 2.99 -22.10
N THR A 21 -2.34 2.64 -22.09
CA THR A 21 -3.18 2.35 -23.25
C THR A 21 -2.59 1.48 -24.34
N LYS A 22 -3.19 0.28 -24.43
CA LYS A 22 -3.29 -0.56 -25.62
C LYS A 22 -3.68 0.29 -26.84
N GLU A 23 -2.69 0.71 -27.61
CA GLU A 23 -2.87 1.13 -29.00
C GLU A 23 -2.35 0.00 -29.87
N ASP A 24 -3.11 -0.36 -30.91
CA ASP A 24 -2.88 -1.50 -31.79
C ASP A 24 -1.40 -1.60 -32.18
N GLU A 25 -0.72 -2.60 -31.60
CA GLU A 25 0.74 -2.78 -31.64
C GLU A 25 1.19 -3.27 -33.03
N VAL A 26 1.06 -2.43 -34.05
CA VAL A 26 1.91 -2.56 -35.23
C VAL A 26 3.29 -2.14 -34.74
N THR A 27 4.18 -3.11 -34.56
CA THR A 27 5.54 -2.81 -34.11
C THR A 27 6.17 -1.84 -35.11
N PHE A 28 7.01 -0.89 -34.67
CA PHE A 28 7.70 0.04 -35.58
C PHE A 28 8.40 -0.68 -36.76
N GLN A 29 8.92 -1.89 -36.52
CA GLN A 29 9.48 -2.75 -37.57
C GLN A 29 8.45 -3.17 -38.63
N GLU A 30 7.21 -3.45 -38.22
CA GLU A 30 6.09 -3.77 -39.11
C GLU A 30 5.62 -2.54 -39.87
N GLU A 31 5.63 -1.36 -39.26
CA GLU A 31 5.36 -0.09 -39.93
C GLU A 31 6.35 0.16 -41.09
N ILE A 32 7.65 0.04 -40.82
CA ILE A 32 8.68 0.17 -41.87
C ILE A 32 8.54 -0.93 -42.93
N ARG A 33 8.26 -2.18 -42.52
CA ARG A 33 8.03 -3.28 -43.46
C ARG A 33 6.81 -3.01 -44.35
N ASN A 34 5.75 -2.43 -43.81
CA ASN A 34 4.55 -2.07 -44.56
C ASN A 34 4.82 -0.95 -45.57
N ILE A 35 5.64 0.05 -45.22
CA ILE A 35 6.06 1.12 -46.14
C ILE A 35 6.86 0.54 -47.32
N LEU A 36 7.80 -0.37 -47.04
CA LEU A 36 8.68 -0.94 -48.06
C LEU A 36 8.02 -2.03 -48.92
N LYS A 37 6.90 -2.63 -48.47
CA LYS A 37 6.27 -3.77 -49.14
C LYS A 37 5.61 -3.36 -50.45
N LEU A 38 6.10 -3.90 -51.57
CA LEU A 38 5.47 -3.78 -52.89
C LEU A 38 4.54 -4.98 -53.16
N SER A 39 3.30 -4.92 -52.67
CA SER A 39 2.36 -6.06 -52.71
C SER A 39 2.02 -6.54 -54.13
N LYS A 40 2.01 -5.65 -55.13
CA LYS A 40 1.82 -5.97 -56.55
C LYS A 40 2.43 -4.86 -57.39
N ILE A 41 3.08 -5.19 -58.51
CA ILE A 41 3.52 -4.20 -59.49
C ILE A 41 2.27 -3.58 -60.13
N PRO A 42 2.08 -2.25 -60.06
CA PRO A 42 0.94 -1.60 -60.72
C PRO A 42 0.94 -1.88 -62.21
N SER A 43 -0.24 -2.18 -62.78
CA SER A 43 -0.38 -2.57 -64.19
C SER A 43 0.18 -1.55 -65.18
N LYS A 44 0.26 -0.27 -64.81
CA LYS A 44 0.88 0.81 -65.61
C LYS A 44 2.36 0.58 -65.93
N PHE A 45 3.05 -0.29 -65.17
CA PHE A 45 4.47 -0.61 -65.39
C PHE A 45 4.68 -1.98 -66.04
N ILE A 46 3.62 -2.69 -66.41
CA ILE A 46 3.71 -4.00 -67.06
C ILE A 46 3.69 -3.76 -68.58
N ALA A 47 4.74 -4.20 -69.28
CA ALA A 47 4.76 -4.17 -70.74
C ALA A 47 4.04 -5.41 -71.30
N GLU A 48 3.27 -5.23 -72.37
CA GLU A 48 2.57 -6.31 -73.07
C GLU A 48 3.35 -6.75 -74.32
N TYR A 49 3.65 -8.04 -74.45
CA TYR A 49 4.32 -8.61 -75.61
C TYR A 49 3.29 -8.95 -76.69
N LYS A 50 3.45 -8.42 -77.91
CA LYS A 50 2.45 -8.57 -79.00
C LYS A 50 2.86 -9.52 -80.14
N GLY A 51 4.07 -10.06 -80.14
CA GLY A 51 4.54 -11.05 -81.13
C GLY A 51 4.78 -10.52 -82.55
N ASP A 52 5.81 -11.09 -83.19
CA ASP A 52 6.33 -10.87 -84.56
C ASP A 52 7.01 -9.50 -84.82
N GLY A 53 8.35 -9.47 -84.72
CA GLY A 53 9.22 -8.36 -85.15
C GLY A 53 9.45 -7.21 -84.15
N ASP A 54 8.80 -7.21 -82.98
CA ASP A 54 8.75 -6.07 -82.04
C ASP A 54 9.60 -6.24 -80.75
N ASP A 55 10.54 -7.19 -80.73
CA ASP A 55 11.34 -7.58 -79.54
C ASP A 55 12.13 -6.41 -78.93
N LEU A 56 12.79 -5.61 -79.77
CA LEU A 56 13.58 -4.47 -79.32
C LEU A 56 12.70 -3.43 -78.63
N LYS A 57 11.50 -3.18 -79.17
CA LYS A 57 10.54 -2.21 -78.65
C LYS A 57 9.92 -2.69 -77.34
N PHE A 58 9.61 -3.98 -77.25
CA PHE A 58 9.17 -4.60 -76.00
C PHE A 58 10.23 -4.48 -74.90
N ASN A 59 11.49 -4.81 -75.20
CA ASN A 59 12.59 -4.72 -74.24
C ASN A 59 12.85 -3.27 -73.77
N LEU A 60 12.79 -2.30 -74.68
CA LEU A 60 12.90 -0.88 -74.33
C LEU A 60 11.71 -0.40 -73.47
N GLN A 61 10.50 -0.88 -73.74
CA GLN A 61 9.32 -0.57 -72.95
C GLN A 61 9.40 -1.18 -71.54
N VAL A 62 9.87 -2.42 -71.41
CA VAL A 62 10.14 -3.06 -70.11
C VAL A 62 11.16 -2.24 -69.32
N LEU A 63 12.28 -1.84 -69.94
CA LEU A 63 13.32 -1.07 -69.28
C LEU A 63 12.82 0.32 -68.84
N THR A 64 12.04 0.97 -69.70
CA THR A 64 11.42 2.28 -69.41
C THR A 64 10.44 2.16 -68.24
N ASN A 65 9.53 1.19 -68.29
CA ASN A 65 8.55 0.94 -67.25
C ASN A 65 9.19 0.54 -65.93
N PHE A 66 10.25 -0.28 -65.95
CA PHE A 66 10.99 -0.66 -64.76
C PHE A 66 11.69 0.55 -64.14
N THR A 67 12.34 1.38 -64.96
CA THR A 67 12.97 2.63 -64.49
C THR A 67 11.95 3.57 -63.86
N GLN A 68 10.75 3.65 -64.45
CA GLN A 68 9.66 4.47 -63.93
C GLN A 68 9.08 3.89 -62.63
N LEU A 69 8.91 2.57 -62.52
CA LEU A 69 8.52 1.89 -61.28
C LEU A 69 9.54 2.15 -60.16
N CYS A 70 10.84 2.09 -60.46
CA CYS A 70 11.88 2.40 -59.49
C CYS A 70 11.75 3.85 -58.99
N ARG A 71 11.62 4.82 -59.90
CA ARG A 71 11.52 6.25 -59.57
C ARG A 71 10.26 6.62 -58.82
N GLU A 72 9.10 6.13 -59.26
CA GLU A 72 7.80 6.56 -58.73
C GLU A 72 7.37 5.77 -57.50
N GLU A 73 7.75 4.50 -57.38
CA GLU A 73 7.24 3.64 -56.29
C GLU A 73 8.35 3.18 -55.35
N ILE A 74 9.42 2.59 -55.88
CA ILE A 74 10.43 1.93 -55.03
C ILE A 74 11.23 2.98 -54.24
N PHE A 75 11.79 3.99 -54.92
CA PHE A 75 12.58 5.03 -54.27
C PHE A 75 11.73 5.90 -53.34
N VAL A 76 10.51 6.26 -53.75
CA VAL A 76 9.59 7.05 -52.92
C VAL A 76 9.28 6.34 -51.60
N ARG A 77 9.03 5.03 -51.63
CA ARG A 77 8.81 4.24 -50.40
C ARG A 77 10.05 4.14 -49.52
N HIS A 78 11.24 4.00 -50.12
CA HIS A 78 12.48 4.00 -49.36
C HIS A 78 12.73 5.35 -48.69
N VAL A 79 12.51 6.46 -49.39
CA VAL A 79 12.61 7.81 -48.82
C VAL A 79 11.64 7.96 -47.65
N LYS A 80 10.37 7.58 -47.85
CA LYS A 80 9.36 7.63 -46.78
C LYS A 80 9.76 6.79 -45.56
N ALA A 81 10.31 5.59 -45.76
CA ALA A 81 10.79 4.75 -44.66
C ALA A 81 11.96 5.40 -43.90
N VAL A 82 12.88 6.04 -44.62
CA VAL A 82 14.00 6.79 -44.02
C VAL A 82 13.48 7.96 -43.20
N GLU A 83 12.56 8.77 -43.74
CA GLU A 83 11.95 9.90 -43.02
C GLU A 83 11.22 9.44 -41.75
N THR A 84 10.49 8.32 -41.82
CA THR A 84 9.83 7.73 -40.64
C THR A 84 10.84 7.26 -39.60
N ILE A 85 11.97 6.69 -40.01
CA ILE A 85 13.06 6.30 -39.10
C ILE A 85 13.71 7.51 -38.45
N GLU A 86 14.04 8.54 -39.23
CA GLU A 86 14.64 9.78 -38.74
C GLU A 86 13.71 10.46 -37.72
N SER A 87 12.42 10.59 -38.05
CA SER A 87 11.43 11.14 -37.13
C SER A 87 11.35 10.34 -35.82
N LYS A 88 11.44 9.01 -35.88
CA LYS A 88 11.40 8.19 -34.65
C LYS A 88 12.69 8.32 -33.84
N VAL A 89 13.84 8.46 -34.50
CA VAL A 89 15.13 8.71 -33.83
C VAL A 89 15.09 10.04 -33.09
N ASP A 90 14.58 11.11 -33.70
CA ASP A 90 14.47 12.42 -33.07
C ASP A 90 13.55 12.38 -31.83
N GLU A 91 12.42 11.70 -31.93
CA GLU A 91 11.52 11.48 -30.79
C GLU A 91 12.22 10.73 -29.65
N LEU A 92 12.93 9.64 -29.96
CA LEU A 92 13.66 8.85 -28.97
C LEU A 92 14.80 9.65 -28.34
N GLN A 93 15.50 10.50 -29.10
CA GLN A 93 16.52 11.40 -28.56
C GLN A 93 15.91 12.41 -27.59
N CYS A 94 14.77 13.01 -27.94
CA CYS A 94 14.04 13.93 -27.05
C CYS A 94 13.61 13.24 -25.76
N GLN A 95 13.06 12.01 -25.87
CA GLN A 95 12.68 11.20 -24.70
C GLN A 95 13.88 10.87 -23.82
N LEU A 96 15.01 10.46 -24.43
CA LEU A 96 16.25 10.17 -23.70
C LEU A 96 16.74 11.39 -22.93
N MET A 97 16.75 12.57 -23.54
CA MET A 97 17.14 13.81 -22.86
C MET A 97 16.20 14.15 -21.69
N CYS A 98 14.89 13.97 -21.87
CA CYS A 98 13.92 14.19 -20.80
C CYS A 98 14.14 13.22 -19.63
N GLN A 99 14.36 11.93 -19.93
CA GLN A 99 14.62 10.91 -18.91
C GLN A 99 15.94 11.16 -18.16
N GLN A 100 17.01 11.57 -18.87
CA GLN A 100 18.27 11.94 -18.24
C GLN A 100 18.13 13.11 -17.27
N LYS A 101 17.36 14.14 -17.66
CA LYS A 101 17.07 15.28 -16.78
C LYS A 101 16.28 14.85 -15.54
N GLN A 102 15.24 14.04 -15.72
CA GLN A 102 14.46 13.52 -14.61
C GLN A 102 15.30 12.69 -13.63
N LEU A 103 16.21 11.86 -14.15
CA LEU A 103 17.15 11.09 -13.32
C LEU A 103 18.07 12.01 -12.51
N LEU A 104 18.62 13.06 -13.12
CA LEU A 104 19.46 14.02 -12.43
C LEU A 104 18.69 14.75 -11.30
N ASP A 105 17.47 15.19 -11.58
CA ASP A 105 16.61 15.86 -10.59
C ASP A 105 16.29 14.92 -9.41
N GLN A 106 16.04 13.64 -9.69
CA GLN A 106 15.84 12.61 -8.66
C GLN A 106 17.09 12.35 -7.82
N GLU A 107 18.27 12.30 -8.44
CA GLU A 107 19.54 12.15 -7.72
C GLU A 107 19.80 13.33 -6.79
N GLN A 108 19.55 14.55 -7.24
CA GLN A 108 19.66 15.76 -6.41
C GLN A 108 18.69 15.74 -5.24
N SER A 109 17.42 15.37 -5.49
CA SER A 109 16.42 15.24 -4.42
C SER A 109 16.81 14.17 -3.38
N ARG A 110 17.36 13.04 -3.83
CA ARG A 110 17.88 12.00 -2.92
C ARG A 110 19.00 12.50 -2.04
N GLU A 111 19.93 13.29 -2.58
CA GLU A 111 21.02 13.85 -1.77
C GLU A 111 20.49 14.87 -0.75
N GLN A 112 19.56 15.74 -1.13
CA GLN A 112 18.90 16.66 -0.21
C GLN A 112 18.14 15.94 0.92
N LEU A 113 17.46 14.84 0.59
CA LEU A 113 16.77 14.02 1.58
C LEU A 113 17.76 13.38 2.56
N LYS A 114 18.90 12.88 2.05
CA LYS A 114 19.97 12.31 2.88
C LYS A 114 20.59 13.35 3.81
N GLU A 115 20.84 14.56 3.33
CA GLU A 115 21.28 15.68 4.18
C GLU A 115 20.27 15.99 5.30
N THR A 116 18.98 16.01 4.95
CA THR A 116 17.90 16.28 5.91
C THR A 116 17.83 15.19 6.98
N ILE A 117 17.93 13.91 6.58
CA ILE A 117 18.00 12.78 7.51
C ILE A 117 19.18 12.95 8.47
N ASN A 118 20.38 13.25 7.96
CA ASN A 118 21.56 13.45 8.79
C ASN A 118 21.38 14.59 9.81
N ARG A 119 20.77 15.71 9.40
CA ARG A 119 20.45 16.84 10.29
C ARG A 119 19.45 16.43 11.37
N LEU A 120 18.40 15.69 11.00
CA LEU A 120 17.39 15.21 11.94
C LEU A 120 17.98 14.21 12.95
N GLU A 121 18.85 13.31 12.51
CA GLU A 121 19.55 12.38 13.41
C GLU A 121 20.45 13.11 14.40
N ALA A 122 21.19 14.13 13.95
CA ALA A 122 22.01 14.96 14.83
C ALA A 122 21.14 15.71 15.86
N ALA A 123 20.04 16.31 15.43
CA ALA A 123 19.11 17.01 16.32
C ALA A 123 18.47 16.05 17.34
N ARG A 124 18.07 14.85 16.91
CA ARG A 124 17.52 13.80 17.78
C ARG A 124 18.52 13.38 18.85
N LYS A 125 19.79 13.14 18.47
CA LYS A 125 20.84 12.79 19.44
C LYS A 125 21.06 13.89 20.47
N LEU A 126 21.09 15.15 20.03
CA LEU A 126 21.22 16.30 20.95
C LEU A 126 20.02 16.38 21.92
N ALA A 127 18.80 16.24 21.41
CA ALA A 127 17.59 16.26 22.24
C ALA A 127 17.59 15.09 23.24
N GLN A 128 18.01 13.90 22.82
CA GLN A 128 18.12 12.72 23.69
C GLN A 128 19.15 12.94 24.80
N ASN A 129 20.33 13.49 24.48
CA ASN A 129 21.35 13.82 25.48
C ASN A 129 20.83 14.85 26.49
N LYS A 130 20.12 15.88 26.02
CA LYS A 130 19.48 16.88 26.89
C LYS A 130 18.39 16.28 27.78
N HIS A 131 17.61 15.35 27.27
CA HIS A 131 16.61 14.64 28.08
C HIS A 131 17.26 13.81 29.18
N ILE A 132 18.36 13.10 28.88
CA ILE A 132 19.12 12.33 29.87
C ILE A 132 19.66 13.27 30.95
N GLU A 133 20.33 14.36 30.57
CA GLU A 133 20.88 15.36 31.51
C GLU A 133 19.80 15.93 32.44
N LEU A 134 18.64 16.31 31.89
CA LEU A 134 17.52 16.83 32.69
C LEU A 134 16.92 15.76 33.60
N SER A 135 16.83 14.51 33.14
CA SER A 135 16.32 13.40 33.94
C SER A 135 17.23 13.08 35.12
N GLU A 136 18.55 13.11 34.92
CA GLU A 136 19.54 12.93 35.99
C GLU A 136 19.44 14.05 37.01
N ARG A 137 19.38 15.31 36.55
CA ARG A 137 19.21 16.47 37.43
C ARG A 137 17.91 16.42 38.24
N LEU A 138 16.82 15.98 37.62
CA LEU A 138 15.54 15.79 38.31
C LEU A 138 15.65 14.71 39.39
N LYS A 139 16.32 13.59 39.08
CA LYS A 139 16.56 12.52 40.04
C LYS A 139 17.37 13.00 41.23
N GLU A 140 18.47 13.72 41.03
CA GLU A 140 19.27 14.32 42.10
C GLU A 140 18.45 15.29 42.96
N THR A 141 17.63 16.14 42.32
CA THR A 141 16.77 17.10 43.03
C THR A 141 15.74 16.38 43.91
N LEU A 142 15.13 15.31 43.39
CA LEU A 142 14.18 14.48 44.15
C LEU A 142 14.86 13.74 45.30
N GLU A 143 16.05 13.18 45.10
CA GLU A 143 16.83 12.54 46.15
C GLU A 143 17.20 13.54 47.25
N ASN A 144 17.63 14.76 46.89
CA ASN A 144 17.93 15.82 47.84
C ASN A 144 16.70 16.25 48.65
N LEU A 145 15.55 16.44 47.99
CA LEU A 145 14.28 16.73 48.66
C LEU A 145 13.87 15.60 49.61
N GLN A 146 13.99 14.34 49.17
CA GLN A 146 13.70 13.18 50.00
C GLN A 146 14.61 13.11 51.23
N GLN A 147 15.89 13.49 51.10
CA GLN A 147 16.82 13.55 52.22
C GLN A 147 16.50 14.68 53.20
N GLN A 148 15.99 15.82 52.72
CA GLN A 148 15.55 16.93 53.56
C GLN A 148 14.24 16.62 54.29
N CYS A 149 13.33 15.87 53.67
CA CYS A 149 12.08 15.40 54.27
C CYS A 149 12.24 14.16 55.18
N LYS A 150 13.45 13.88 55.71
CA LYS A 150 13.76 12.67 56.51
C LYS A 150 12.96 12.48 57.80
N THR A 151 12.09 13.41 58.20
CA THR A 151 11.09 13.14 59.23
C THR A 151 9.89 12.44 58.61
N LYS A 152 10.06 11.13 58.31
CA LYS A 152 8.97 10.31 57.77
C LYS A 152 7.76 10.34 58.72
N THR A 153 6.74 11.10 58.36
CA THR A 153 5.45 11.06 59.06
C THR A 153 4.85 9.66 58.90
N LEU A 154 3.97 9.28 59.83
CA LEU A 154 3.34 7.96 59.82
C LEU A 154 2.64 7.67 58.46
N ALA A 155 2.10 8.71 57.83
CA ALA A 155 1.47 8.66 56.51
C ALA A 155 2.47 8.28 55.41
N GLU A 156 3.68 8.84 55.40
CA GLU A 156 4.70 8.53 54.38
C GLU A 156 5.24 7.11 54.50
N ARG A 157 5.35 6.57 55.73
CA ARG A 157 5.68 5.15 55.93
C ARG A 157 4.61 4.24 55.37
N LYS A 158 3.34 4.57 55.63
CA LYS A 158 2.20 3.81 55.09
C LYS A 158 2.16 3.88 53.57
N MET A 159 2.31 5.06 52.98
CA MET A 159 2.36 5.23 51.52
C MET A 159 3.52 4.48 50.88
N ALA A 160 4.72 4.49 51.48
CA ALA A 160 5.86 3.72 50.96
C ALA A 160 5.60 2.21 51.00
N GLN A 161 4.92 1.71 52.04
CA GLN A 161 4.52 0.31 52.14
C GLN A 161 3.45 -0.03 51.10
N ASP A 162 2.46 0.83 50.90
CA ASP A 162 1.43 0.68 49.88
C ASP A 162 2.06 0.67 48.47
N LEU A 163 3.02 1.56 48.20
CA LEU A 163 3.71 1.64 46.92
C LEU A 163 4.51 0.38 46.61
N LYS A 164 5.20 -0.18 47.62
CA LYS A 164 5.87 -1.48 47.51
C LYS A 164 4.87 -2.62 47.27
N ASN A 165 3.70 -2.58 47.92
CA ASN A 165 2.64 -3.55 47.69
C ASN A 165 2.07 -3.46 46.26
N TYR A 166 1.89 -2.25 45.73
CA TYR A 166 1.47 -2.04 44.34
C TYR A 166 2.52 -2.49 43.33
N GLU A 167 3.81 -2.24 43.60
CA GLU A 167 4.88 -2.71 42.73
C GLU A 167 4.92 -4.25 42.66
N ASN A 168 4.76 -4.93 43.80
CA ASN A 168 4.66 -6.38 43.84
C ASN A 168 3.42 -6.89 43.10
N LYS A 169 2.27 -6.24 43.28
CA LYS A 169 1.03 -6.56 42.53
C LYS A 169 1.23 -6.37 41.03
N ALA A 170 1.89 -5.30 40.60
CA ALA A 170 2.18 -5.03 39.19
C ALA A 170 3.11 -6.10 38.58
N LYS A 171 4.16 -6.50 39.31
CA LYS A 171 5.04 -7.61 38.90
C LYS A 171 4.26 -8.92 38.76
N ASN A 172 3.41 -9.25 39.72
CA ASN A 172 2.58 -10.45 39.67
C ASN A 172 1.58 -10.41 38.49
N LEU A 173 0.94 -9.27 38.26
CA LEU A 173 0.05 -9.08 37.11
C LEU A 173 0.78 -9.28 35.78
N ASN A 174 2.03 -8.79 35.68
CA ASN A 174 2.84 -9.00 34.49
C ASN A 174 3.14 -10.48 34.25
N VAL A 175 3.46 -11.24 35.31
CA VAL A 175 3.62 -12.70 35.22
C VAL A 175 2.32 -13.37 34.76
N CYS A 176 1.18 -13.05 35.38
CA CYS A 176 -0.12 -13.59 34.99
C CYS A 176 -0.48 -13.24 33.53
N LEU A 177 -0.10 -12.05 33.05
CA LEU A 177 -0.35 -11.61 31.68
C LEU A 177 0.48 -12.41 30.68
N VAL A 178 1.77 -12.61 30.96
CA VAL A 178 2.64 -13.45 30.13
C VAL A 178 2.14 -14.90 30.09
N GLU A 179 1.74 -15.46 31.23
CA GLU A 179 1.17 -16.81 31.30
C GLU A 179 -0.13 -16.94 30.52
N THR A 180 -1.03 -15.95 30.66
CA THR A 180 -2.31 -15.92 29.95
C THR A 180 -2.10 -15.78 28.45
N SER A 181 -1.19 -14.90 28.02
CA SER A 181 -0.82 -14.76 26.60
C SER A 181 -0.24 -16.04 26.04
N SER A 182 0.60 -16.74 26.80
CA SER A 182 1.18 -18.02 26.38
C SER A 182 0.11 -19.11 26.24
N LYS A 183 -0.80 -19.23 27.22
CA LYS A 183 -1.95 -20.15 27.13
C LYS A 183 -2.86 -19.81 25.96
N MET A 184 -3.14 -18.53 25.73
CA MET A 184 -3.96 -18.07 24.61
C MET A 184 -3.32 -18.45 23.27
N ASN A 185 -2.01 -18.25 23.11
CA ASN A 185 -1.28 -18.65 21.90
C ASN A 185 -1.30 -20.16 21.69
N TYR A 186 -1.15 -20.95 22.77
CA TYR A 186 -1.25 -22.40 22.71
C TYR A 186 -2.64 -22.84 22.21
N TYR A 187 -3.71 -22.36 22.82
CA TYR A 187 -5.07 -22.73 22.41
C TYR A 187 -5.43 -22.21 21.01
N THR A 188 -4.99 -21.00 20.66
CA THR A 188 -5.18 -20.45 19.31
C THR A 188 -4.53 -21.34 18.25
N THR A 189 -3.32 -21.83 18.52
CA THR A 189 -2.61 -22.74 17.62
C THR A 189 -3.32 -24.10 17.54
N GLN A 190 -3.74 -24.65 18.68
CA GLN A 190 -4.50 -25.90 18.74
C GLN A 190 -5.80 -25.81 17.93
N VAL A 191 -6.59 -24.75 18.13
CA VAL A 191 -7.83 -24.52 17.38
C VAL A 191 -7.57 -24.39 15.90
N LYS A 192 -6.56 -23.62 15.47
CA LYS A 192 -6.20 -23.52 14.04
C LYS A 192 -5.88 -24.88 13.41
N VAL A 193 -5.09 -25.71 14.10
CA VAL A 193 -4.75 -27.06 13.64
C VAL A 193 -6.00 -27.94 13.60
N GLN A 194 -6.83 -27.92 14.64
CA GLN A 194 -8.06 -28.69 14.73
C GLN A 194 -9.05 -28.28 13.63
N THR A 195 -9.27 -26.98 13.44
CA THR A 195 -10.13 -26.42 12.40
C THR A 195 -9.64 -26.82 11.02
N ALA A 196 -8.34 -26.72 10.73
CA ALA A 196 -7.78 -27.18 9.45
C ALA A 196 -7.96 -28.69 9.23
N ILE A 197 -7.92 -29.51 10.29
CA ILE A 197 -8.20 -30.95 10.20
C ILE A 197 -9.68 -31.21 9.96
N VAL A 198 -10.58 -30.51 10.66
CA VAL A 198 -12.03 -30.64 10.55
C VAL A 198 -12.51 -30.18 9.18
N GLU A 199 -12.04 -29.03 8.68
CA GLU A 199 -12.36 -28.51 7.35
C GLU A 199 -11.92 -29.47 6.22
N ARG A 200 -10.80 -30.18 6.40
CA ARG A 200 -10.34 -31.20 5.44
C ARG A 200 -11.12 -32.51 5.51
N LYS A 201 -11.70 -32.86 6.66
CA LYS A 201 -12.31 -34.18 6.91
C LYS A 201 -13.84 -34.19 6.96
N MET A 202 -14.48 -33.04 7.17
CA MET A 202 -15.93 -32.95 7.34
C MET A 202 -16.54 -31.92 6.39
N LYS A 203 -17.72 -32.25 5.85
CA LYS A 203 -18.57 -31.27 5.15
C LYS A 203 -19.00 -30.19 6.15
N PRO A 204 -19.01 -28.91 5.75
CA PRO A 204 -19.51 -27.82 6.60
C PRO A 204 -20.96 -28.13 7.02
N LEU A 205 -21.17 -28.22 8.34
CA LEU A 205 -22.48 -28.25 8.97
C LEU A 205 -23.07 -26.85 8.89
N TYR A 206 -23.79 -26.57 7.82
CA TYR A 206 -24.58 -25.34 7.73
C TYR A 206 -25.78 -25.45 8.67
N LEU A 207 -25.95 -24.44 9.53
CA LEU A 207 -27.18 -24.30 10.30
C LEU A 207 -28.32 -24.02 9.31
N ASP A 208 -29.37 -24.84 9.34
CA ASP A 208 -30.54 -24.64 8.50
C ASP A 208 -31.17 -23.26 8.74
N LYS A 209 -31.62 -22.59 7.68
CA LYS A 209 -32.12 -21.20 7.73
C LYS A 209 -33.30 -21.09 8.69
N ASP A 210 -34.21 -22.06 8.68
CA ASP A 210 -35.39 -22.08 9.54
C ASP A 210 -35.00 -22.24 11.02
N ARG A 211 -33.99 -23.08 11.28
CA ARG A 211 -33.43 -23.27 12.63
C ARG A 211 -32.71 -22.02 13.13
N ALA A 212 -32.01 -21.31 12.25
CA ALA A 212 -31.36 -20.03 12.57
C ALA A 212 -32.40 -18.94 12.92
N VAL A 213 -33.49 -18.86 12.16
CA VAL A 213 -34.60 -17.92 12.43
C VAL A 213 -35.27 -18.24 13.76
N PHE A 214 -35.56 -19.52 14.03
CA PHE A 214 -36.13 -19.96 15.31
C PHE A 214 -35.22 -19.62 16.49
N MET A 215 -33.92 -19.93 16.38
CA MET A 215 -32.93 -19.60 17.42
C MET A 215 -32.84 -18.09 17.66
N LYS A 216 -32.88 -17.28 16.59
CA LYS A 216 -32.88 -15.81 16.70
C LYS A 216 -34.13 -15.29 17.41
N ALA A 217 -35.30 -15.82 17.09
CA ALA A 217 -36.55 -15.46 17.75
C ALA A 217 -36.53 -15.82 19.24
N ASN A 218 -36.04 -17.02 19.59
CA ASN A 218 -35.90 -17.46 20.97
C ASN A 218 -34.92 -16.59 21.78
N LEU A 219 -33.76 -16.25 21.20
CA LEU A 219 -32.79 -15.36 21.83
C LEU A 219 -33.36 -13.95 22.05
N ASN A 220 -34.16 -13.43 21.11
CA ASN A 220 -34.85 -12.15 21.29
C ASN A 220 -35.88 -12.20 22.41
N ASN A 221 -36.63 -13.30 22.55
CA ASN A 221 -37.58 -13.51 23.64
C ASN A 221 -36.86 -13.55 25.00
N MET A 222 -35.76 -14.30 25.09
CA MET A 222 -34.92 -14.33 26.30
C MET A 222 -34.37 -12.95 26.64
N ARG A 223 -33.92 -12.18 25.63
CA ARG A 223 -33.45 -10.80 25.83
C ARG A 223 -34.56 -9.92 26.43
N GLN A 224 -35.78 -9.97 25.87
CA GLN A 224 -36.92 -9.20 26.40
C GLN A 224 -37.20 -9.57 27.86
N HIS A 225 -37.20 -10.86 28.18
CA HIS A 225 -37.44 -11.29 29.56
C HIS A 225 -36.34 -10.83 30.53
N ILE A 226 -35.07 -10.83 30.09
CA ILE A 226 -33.95 -10.28 30.87
C ILE A 226 -34.14 -8.76 31.08
N GLU A 227 -34.56 -8.02 30.06
CA GLU A 227 -34.82 -6.57 30.16
C GLU A 227 -35.94 -6.27 31.16
N GLU A 228 -37.03 -7.04 31.13
CA GLU A 228 -38.13 -6.96 32.10
C GLU A 228 -37.66 -7.25 33.53
N LEU A 229 -36.86 -8.32 33.72
CA LEU A 229 -36.28 -8.69 35.01
C LEU A 229 -35.37 -7.57 35.55
N VAL A 230 -34.51 -6.99 34.71
CA VAL A 230 -33.65 -5.87 35.09
C VAL A 230 -34.48 -4.65 35.50
N HIS A 231 -35.54 -4.32 34.77
CA HIS A 231 -36.46 -3.24 35.15
C HIS A 231 -37.15 -3.51 36.49
N ARG A 232 -37.60 -4.75 36.72
CA ARG A 232 -38.22 -5.15 37.97
C ARG A 232 -37.26 -5.05 39.15
N VAL A 233 -36.01 -5.51 38.99
CA VAL A 233 -34.97 -5.39 40.03
C VAL A 233 -34.66 -3.92 40.34
N LYS A 234 -34.53 -3.07 39.31
CA LYS A 234 -34.32 -1.62 39.53
C LYS A 234 -35.49 -0.96 40.26
N ASN A 235 -36.73 -1.31 39.91
CA ASN A 235 -37.91 -0.77 40.59
C ASN A 235 -37.97 -1.22 42.05
N LEU A 236 -37.65 -2.49 42.33
CA LEU A 236 -37.54 -3.00 43.70
C LEU A 236 -36.42 -2.29 44.48
N GLN A 237 -35.25 -2.09 43.88
CA GLN A 237 -34.16 -1.32 44.50
C GLN A 237 -34.60 0.10 44.87
N MET A 238 -35.25 0.83 43.96
CA MET A 238 -35.77 2.17 44.24
C MET A 238 -36.81 2.17 45.36
N GLN A 239 -37.70 1.18 45.40
CA GLN A 239 -38.69 1.03 46.48
C GLN A 239 -38.01 0.73 47.83
N THR A 240 -36.99 -0.11 47.86
CA THR A 240 -36.25 -0.42 49.10
C THR A 240 -35.38 0.75 49.57
N SER A 241 -34.76 1.50 48.66
CA SER A 241 -33.98 2.70 49.02
C SER A 241 -34.88 3.82 49.55
N GLY A 242 -36.09 4.00 48.99
CA GLY A 242 -37.07 4.98 49.49
C GLY A 242 -37.73 4.61 50.83
N LEU A 243 -37.70 3.32 51.21
CA LEU A 243 -38.13 2.86 52.53
C LEU A 243 -37.02 3.04 53.59
N SER A 244 -35.75 2.99 53.19
CA SER A 244 -34.58 3.21 54.07
C SER A 244 -34.34 4.69 54.42
N GLU A 245 -34.95 5.64 53.71
CA GLU A 245 -34.84 7.08 53.99
C GLU A 245 -35.99 7.63 54.86
N ASN A 246 -36.99 6.79 55.20
CA ASN A 246 -38.17 7.16 56.01
C ASN A 246 -38.21 6.48 57.39
N GLU A 247 -37.11 5.85 57.83
CA GLU A 247 -36.84 5.46 59.24
C GLU A 247 -35.74 6.36 59.81
#